data_AF-A0A968TTP3-F1
#
_entry.id   AF-A0A968TTP3-F1
#
_cell.length_a   1.000
_cell.length_b   1.000
_cell.length_c   1.000
_cell.angle_alpha   90.00
_cell.angle_beta   90.00
_cell.angle_gamma   90.00
#
_symmetry.space_group_name_H-M   'P 1'
#
loop_
_entity.id
_entity.type
_entity.pdbx_description
1 polymer ?
#
loop_
_entity_poly.entity_id
_entity_poly.type
_entity_poly.pdbx_seq_one_letter_code
_entity_poly.pdbx_strand_id
1 'polypeptide(L)'
;MSEPEEIHSAGPLQPAIRVMMMPKDTNAHGTIFGGIILSYIDLAGAVEAKRHMTGRLVTVAMREVEFHAPVFVGDLVSFSTQTLRRGTSSVTVKVIVEAERQLRGLVRVKVTEAEIVYVHLGEDDRPRRSTWRCENVGQQKEFFVTNGPKPKENPRLRGDGTLAVDDDGWIRLLSDLGWDRMYENAFVARNFLLDEGVLPERLASYRNAGCVAGHGSFESWQLLHRKYLARHIDVEADDSGPPAVLDPAAAGECPETFRFIDPESPFLGTDPNVMLVRVEEVDFVAERIGESRVQLMALAKAALEKGAKNRQRFESTFNGLLEEWFVSLHQRPVFSGFWVDVEDLLEGGYTAEEWPNQLRDRLGLAHLDPVLRKKPIDIMVFRYPVRAVPRLKGHGNDQRPLVTPTVLDGMFSEAFCPSPRGSTTGHVVHLNPESGKLRREVLHPRFQLRASHLWRLGTVTRGVKREQLIDGRSIHLLSLRDELGRQDYGEGTDWDLFQ
;
A
#
# COMPACT_ATOMS: atom_id res chain seq x y z
N MET A 1 -49.56 18.37 22.99
CA MET A 1 -49.05 17.00 22.75
C MET A 1 -49.79 16.49 21.53
N SER A 2 -49.13 16.39 20.38
CA SER A 2 -49.72 15.76 19.18
C SER A 2 -49.39 14.27 19.22
N GLU A 3 -50.40 13.43 19.12
CA GLU A 3 -50.26 11.97 19.04
C GLU A 3 -49.43 11.56 17.80
N PRO A 4 -48.69 10.44 17.86
CA PRO A 4 -47.95 9.93 16.71
C PRO A 4 -48.90 9.56 15.58
N GLU A 5 -48.54 9.96 14.36
CA GLU A 5 -49.29 9.64 13.14
C GLU A 5 -49.10 8.13 12.85
N GLU A 6 -50.10 7.30 13.15
CA GLU A 6 -50.12 5.91 12.69
C GLU A 6 -50.30 5.92 11.17
N ILE A 7 -49.24 5.57 10.46
CA ILE A 7 -49.31 5.37 9.01
C ILE A 7 -50.16 4.11 8.79
N HIS A 8 -51.43 4.29 8.40
CA HIS A 8 -52.40 3.21 8.20
C HIS A 8 -52.08 2.26 7.03
N SER A 9 -50.96 2.45 6.32
CA SER A 9 -50.43 1.46 5.38
C SER A 9 -48.90 1.48 5.42
N ALA A 10 -48.26 0.41 5.90
CA ALA A 10 -46.81 0.25 5.81
C ALA A 10 -46.34 0.53 4.37
N GLY A 11 -45.21 1.26 4.20
CA GLY A 11 -44.71 1.66 2.87
C GLY A 11 -44.43 0.45 1.96
N PRO A 12 -44.23 0.62 0.65
CA PRO A 12 -43.86 -0.52 -0.20
C PRO A 12 -42.51 -1.11 0.27
N LEU A 13 -42.39 -2.45 0.28
CA LEU A 13 -41.12 -3.12 0.53
C LEU A 13 -40.17 -2.81 -0.63
N GLN A 14 -39.01 -2.22 -0.35
CA GLN A 14 -38.03 -1.82 -1.37
C GLN A 14 -36.67 -2.48 -1.14
N PRO A 15 -35.94 -2.86 -2.21
CA PRO A 15 -34.57 -3.32 -2.07
C PRO A 15 -33.68 -2.16 -1.62
N ALA A 16 -32.93 -2.35 -0.53
CA ALA A 16 -31.96 -1.37 -0.05
C ALA A 16 -30.51 -1.78 -0.39
N ILE A 17 -30.17 -3.05 -0.13
CA ILE A 17 -28.81 -3.59 -0.34
C ILE A 17 -28.92 -4.99 -0.95
N ARG A 18 -28.01 -5.31 -1.88
CA ARG A 18 -27.82 -6.68 -2.38
C ARG A 18 -26.33 -6.96 -2.52
N VAL A 19 -25.87 -8.04 -1.90
CA VAL A 19 -24.43 -8.32 -1.75
C VAL A 19 -24.17 -9.83 -1.86
N MET A 20 -23.10 -10.18 -2.59
CA MET A 20 -22.61 -11.55 -2.65
C MET A 20 -21.72 -11.82 -1.43
N MET A 21 -21.99 -12.90 -0.71
CA MET A 21 -21.24 -13.25 0.50
C MET A 21 -19.90 -13.91 0.16
N MET A 22 -18.82 -13.45 0.77
CA MET A 22 -17.46 -13.84 0.41
C MET A 22 -16.81 -14.68 1.52
N PRO A 23 -15.70 -15.42 1.24
CA PRO A 23 -15.03 -16.24 2.24
C PRO A 23 -14.62 -15.47 3.52
N LYS A 24 -14.24 -14.19 3.39
CA LYS A 24 -13.87 -13.33 4.54
C LYS A 24 -15.01 -13.12 5.54
N ASP A 25 -16.26 -13.29 5.10
CA ASP A 25 -17.46 -13.07 5.92
C ASP A 25 -17.86 -14.34 6.70
N THR A 26 -17.07 -15.42 6.59
CA THR A 26 -17.37 -16.70 7.23
C THR A 26 -16.98 -16.74 8.70
N ASN A 27 -17.73 -17.53 9.46
CA ASN A 27 -17.33 -17.97 10.79
C ASN A 27 -16.52 -19.27 10.70
N ALA A 28 -16.02 -19.76 11.85
CA ALA A 28 -15.23 -21.00 11.94
C ALA A 28 -15.96 -22.27 11.45
N HIS A 29 -17.29 -22.21 11.25
CA HIS A 29 -18.11 -23.32 10.76
C HIS A 29 -18.40 -23.24 9.24
N GLY A 30 -17.82 -22.27 8.53
CA GLY A 30 -17.95 -22.14 7.08
C GLY A 30 -19.28 -21.55 6.60
N THR A 31 -20.12 -21.05 7.51
CA THR A 31 -21.30 -20.22 7.18
C THR A 31 -20.98 -18.76 7.41
N ILE A 32 -21.76 -17.85 6.86
CA ILE A 32 -21.59 -16.41 7.10
C ILE A 32 -21.84 -16.09 8.58
N PHE A 33 -20.97 -15.25 9.14
CA PHE A 33 -21.07 -14.82 10.52
C PHE A 33 -22.29 -13.93 10.71
N GLY A 34 -23.11 -14.23 11.72
CA GLY A 34 -24.35 -13.49 11.99
C GLY A 34 -24.13 -11.99 12.24
N GLY A 35 -22.97 -11.61 12.79
CA GLY A 35 -22.58 -10.21 12.97
C GLY A 35 -22.50 -9.44 11.65
N ILE A 36 -22.06 -10.07 10.56
CA ILE A 36 -22.01 -9.44 9.24
C ILE A 36 -23.43 -9.17 8.72
N ILE A 37 -24.34 -10.13 8.89
CA ILE A 37 -25.75 -9.95 8.51
C ILE A 37 -26.39 -8.83 9.34
N LEU A 38 -26.10 -8.73 10.64
CA LEU A 38 -26.56 -7.64 11.51
C LEU A 38 -26.03 -6.27 11.05
N SER A 39 -24.76 -6.17 10.66
CA SER A 39 -24.19 -4.93 10.12
C SER A 39 -24.90 -4.48 8.85
N TYR A 40 -25.22 -5.41 7.94
CA TYR A 40 -25.98 -5.08 6.73
C TYR A 40 -27.44 -4.74 7.00
N ILE A 41 -28.07 -5.37 8.01
CA ILE A 41 -29.43 -5.02 8.43
C ILE A 41 -29.47 -3.55 8.91
N ASP A 42 -28.50 -3.12 9.73
CA ASP A 42 -28.43 -1.72 10.17
C ASP A 42 -28.14 -0.74 9.01
N LEU A 43 -27.24 -1.10 8.09
CA LEU A 43 -26.98 -0.28 6.90
C LEU A 43 -28.23 -0.14 6.02
N ALA A 44 -28.94 -1.24 5.76
CA ALA A 44 -30.16 -1.23 4.97
C ALA A 44 -31.26 -0.42 5.66
N GLY A 45 -31.46 -0.61 6.96
CA GLY A 45 -32.40 0.16 7.77
C GLY A 45 -32.11 1.66 7.72
N ALA A 46 -30.84 2.05 7.82
CA ALA A 46 -30.41 3.44 7.75
C ALA A 46 -30.64 4.05 6.35
N VAL A 47 -30.48 3.28 5.27
CA VAL A 47 -30.78 3.72 3.89
C VAL A 47 -32.26 4.10 3.77
N GLU A 48 -33.17 3.28 4.29
CA GLU A 48 -34.60 3.57 4.31
C GLU A 48 -34.93 4.74 5.23
N ALA A 49 -34.36 4.77 6.44
CA ALA A 49 -34.57 5.84 7.41
C ALA A 49 -34.18 7.23 6.86
N LYS A 50 -33.08 7.31 6.09
CA LYS A 50 -32.61 8.54 5.44
C LYS A 50 -33.54 9.07 4.35
N ARG A 51 -34.48 8.27 3.83
CA ARG A 51 -35.50 8.77 2.89
C ARG A 51 -36.48 9.71 3.57
N HIS A 52 -36.72 9.49 4.87
CA HIS A 52 -37.77 10.16 5.63
C HIS A 52 -37.28 11.39 6.40
N MET A 53 -35.98 11.46 6.70
CA MET A 53 -35.39 12.54 7.50
C MET A 53 -34.02 12.99 6.96
N THR A 54 -33.72 14.28 7.14
CA THR A 54 -32.42 14.88 6.82
C THR A 54 -31.65 15.20 8.10
N GLY A 55 -30.37 14.85 8.14
CA GLY A 55 -29.49 15.15 9.28
C GLY A 55 -28.97 13.88 9.96
N ARG A 56 -28.44 14.02 11.19
CA ARG A 56 -27.88 12.89 11.94
C ARG A 56 -28.98 11.94 12.38
N LEU A 57 -28.72 10.65 12.26
CA LEU A 57 -29.56 9.57 12.76
C LEU A 57 -28.71 8.59 13.53
N VAL A 58 -29.28 8.01 14.58
CA VAL A 58 -28.63 6.98 15.39
C VAL A 58 -29.56 5.79 15.55
N THR A 59 -28.98 4.59 15.56
CA THR A 59 -29.68 3.34 15.85
C THR A 59 -29.88 3.25 17.37
N VAL A 60 -31.13 3.20 17.83
CA VAL A 60 -31.43 3.14 19.28
C VAL A 60 -31.95 1.78 19.73
N ALA A 61 -32.50 1.00 18.81
CA ALA A 61 -32.93 -0.37 19.09
C ALA A 61 -32.98 -1.20 17.81
N MET A 62 -32.63 -2.47 17.94
CA MET A 62 -32.93 -3.52 16.96
C MET A 62 -33.73 -4.60 17.70
N ARG A 63 -34.84 -5.04 17.12
CA ARG A 63 -35.78 -6.00 17.72
C ARG A 63 -35.99 -7.18 16.77
N GLU A 64 -36.37 -8.32 17.37
CA GLU A 64 -36.87 -9.51 16.67
C GLU A 64 -35.89 -10.18 15.70
N VAL A 65 -34.57 -10.10 15.96
CA VAL A 65 -33.60 -10.82 15.12
C VAL A 65 -33.58 -12.30 15.48
N GLU A 66 -34.19 -13.13 14.64
CA GLU A 66 -34.08 -14.58 14.68
C GLU A 66 -33.51 -15.09 13.34
N PHE A 67 -32.44 -15.90 13.40
CA PHE A 67 -31.83 -16.49 12.22
C PHE A 67 -32.49 -17.85 11.91
N HIS A 68 -33.37 -17.88 10.91
CA HIS A 68 -34.13 -19.07 10.52
C HIS A 68 -33.33 -20.02 9.61
N ALA A 69 -32.32 -19.51 8.90
CA ALA A 69 -31.51 -20.31 7.99
C ALA A 69 -30.05 -19.82 7.93
N PRO A 70 -29.08 -20.73 7.72
CA PRO A 70 -27.69 -20.35 7.50
C PRO A 70 -27.52 -19.71 6.11
N VAL A 71 -26.54 -18.81 6.02
CA VAL A 71 -26.07 -18.20 4.77
C VAL A 71 -24.69 -18.77 4.45
N PHE A 72 -24.42 -19.04 3.18
CA PHE A 72 -23.17 -19.63 2.71
C PHE A 72 -22.37 -18.68 1.83
N VAL A 73 -21.09 -18.97 1.67
CA VAL A 73 -20.23 -18.29 0.69
C VAL A 73 -20.81 -18.45 -0.70
N GLY A 74 -20.84 -17.35 -1.46
CA GLY A 74 -21.42 -17.28 -2.80
C GLY A 74 -22.93 -17.05 -2.81
N ASP A 75 -23.62 -17.07 -1.66
CA ASP A 75 -25.02 -16.65 -1.60
C ASP A 75 -25.14 -15.16 -1.98
N LEU A 76 -26.15 -14.84 -2.80
CA LEU A 76 -26.53 -13.47 -3.07
C LEU A 76 -27.61 -13.05 -2.06
N VAL A 77 -27.25 -12.21 -1.10
CA VAL A 77 -28.14 -11.80 0.00
C VAL A 77 -28.76 -10.45 -0.30
N SER A 78 -30.09 -10.39 -0.22
CA SER A 78 -30.91 -9.20 -0.42
C SER A 78 -31.48 -8.71 0.91
N PHE A 79 -31.35 -7.41 1.16
CA PHE A 79 -31.89 -6.70 2.32
C PHE A 79 -32.96 -5.74 1.82
N SER A 80 -34.22 -6.11 2.03
CA SER A 80 -35.38 -5.32 1.61
C SER A 80 -35.99 -4.61 2.81
N THR A 81 -36.32 -3.33 2.66
CA THR A 81 -36.73 -2.46 3.75
C THR A 81 -38.13 -1.90 3.57
N GLN A 82 -38.80 -1.65 4.68
CA GLN A 82 -40.13 -1.07 4.72
C GLN A 82 -40.25 -0.19 5.95
N THR A 83 -40.67 1.06 5.78
CA THR A 83 -41.00 1.91 6.94
C THR A 83 -42.31 1.47 7.56
N LEU A 84 -42.27 1.13 8.85
CA LEU A 84 -43.43 0.69 9.63
C LEU A 84 -44.10 1.85 10.36
N ARG A 85 -43.30 2.73 10.98
CA ARG A 85 -43.82 3.79 11.85
C ARG A 85 -42.93 5.02 11.84
N ARG A 86 -43.56 6.20 11.90
CA ARG A 86 -42.89 7.49 12.09
C ARG A 86 -43.38 8.11 13.40
N GLY A 87 -42.45 8.44 14.29
CA GLY A 87 -42.70 9.11 15.57
C GLY A 87 -42.53 10.62 15.48
N THR A 88 -42.21 11.27 16.60
CA THR A 88 -41.88 12.71 16.57
C THR A 88 -40.45 12.94 16.05
N SER A 89 -39.51 12.14 16.54
CA SER A 89 -38.08 12.19 16.20
C SER A 89 -37.52 10.83 15.80
N SER A 90 -38.37 9.82 15.59
CA SER A 90 -37.94 8.45 15.35
C SER A 90 -38.63 7.82 14.14
N VAL A 91 -37.97 6.87 13.49
CA VAL A 91 -38.54 6.03 12.44
C VAL A 91 -38.25 4.57 12.75
N THR A 92 -39.26 3.72 12.57
CA THR A 92 -39.13 2.27 12.70
C THR A 92 -39.16 1.65 11.31
N VAL A 93 -38.11 0.91 10.98
CA VAL A 93 -37.89 0.26 9.69
C VAL A 93 -37.84 -1.25 9.88
N LYS A 94 -38.64 -1.97 9.10
CA LYS A 94 -38.52 -3.42 8.95
C LYS A 94 -37.49 -3.74 7.88
N VAL A 95 -36.63 -4.71 8.15
CA VAL A 95 -35.68 -5.27 7.19
C VAL A 95 -35.95 -6.77 7.04
N ILE A 96 -36.13 -7.23 5.81
CA ILE A 96 -36.28 -8.64 5.45
C ILE A 96 -35.03 -9.07 4.71
N VAL A 97 -34.40 -10.15 5.18
CA VAL A 97 -33.16 -10.69 4.62
C VAL A 97 -33.44 -12.01 3.93
N GLU A 98 -33.12 -12.09 2.64
CA GLU A 98 -33.27 -13.30 1.83
C GLU A 98 -31.93 -13.66 1.17
N ALA A 99 -31.56 -14.94 1.20
CA ALA A 99 -30.42 -15.47 0.47
C ALA A 99 -30.89 -16.20 -0.78
N GLU A 100 -30.28 -15.88 -1.92
CA GLU A 100 -30.43 -16.63 -3.16
C GLU A 100 -29.20 -17.51 -3.39
N ARG A 101 -29.42 -18.80 -3.65
CA ARG A 101 -28.33 -19.73 -3.95
C ARG A 101 -28.67 -20.71 -5.07
N GLN A 102 -27.67 -21.03 -5.90
CA GLN A 102 -27.79 -21.92 -7.05
C GLN A 102 -27.13 -23.26 -6.74
N LEU A 103 -27.87 -24.17 -6.09
CA LEU A 103 -27.40 -25.54 -5.87
C LEU A 103 -27.93 -26.51 -6.94
N ARG A 104 -29.20 -26.36 -7.37
CA ARG A 104 -29.87 -27.11 -8.48
C ARG A 104 -31.00 -26.29 -9.15
N GLY A 105 -30.85 -24.98 -9.16
CA GLY A 105 -31.90 -24.00 -9.49
C GLY A 105 -31.81 -22.80 -8.55
N LEU A 106 -32.46 -21.67 -8.88
CA LEU A 106 -32.48 -20.48 -8.04
C LEU A 106 -33.42 -20.73 -6.84
N VAL A 107 -32.86 -20.92 -5.65
CA VAL A 107 -33.63 -21.06 -4.41
C VAL A 107 -33.49 -19.78 -3.60
N ARG A 108 -34.62 -19.18 -3.22
CA ARG A 108 -34.69 -18.06 -2.27
C ARG A 108 -35.02 -18.59 -0.89
N VAL A 109 -34.26 -18.17 0.12
CA VAL A 109 -34.44 -18.56 1.52
C VAL A 109 -34.53 -17.32 2.38
N LYS A 110 -35.62 -17.17 3.14
CA LYS A 110 -35.71 -16.13 4.18
C LYS A 110 -34.74 -16.48 5.31
N VAL A 111 -33.75 -15.61 5.52
CA VAL A 111 -32.67 -15.80 6.50
C VAL A 111 -33.11 -15.29 7.86
N THR A 112 -33.61 -14.05 7.89
CA THR A 112 -34.03 -13.36 9.11
C THR A 112 -34.88 -12.14 8.74
N GLU A 113 -35.54 -11.56 9.74
CA GLU A 113 -36.12 -10.22 9.66
C GLU A 113 -35.82 -9.46 10.96
N ALA A 114 -35.84 -8.13 10.90
CA ALA A 114 -35.62 -7.30 12.07
C ALA A 114 -36.39 -5.99 11.98
N GLU A 115 -36.76 -5.44 13.13
CA GLU A 115 -37.24 -4.06 13.24
C GLU A 115 -36.18 -3.18 13.87
N ILE A 116 -35.80 -2.11 13.17
CA ILE A 116 -34.80 -1.16 13.65
C ILE A 116 -35.46 0.19 13.91
N VAL A 117 -35.17 0.76 15.06
CA VAL A 117 -35.61 2.10 15.44
C VAL A 117 -34.43 3.06 15.32
N TYR A 118 -34.60 4.07 14.48
CA TYR A 118 -33.68 5.18 14.34
C TYR A 118 -34.25 6.44 15.00
N VAL A 119 -33.38 7.25 15.59
CA VAL A 119 -33.73 8.57 16.13
C VAL A 119 -32.94 9.65 15.42
N HIS A 120 -33.64 10.68 14.97
CA HIS A 120 -33.07 11.91 14.44
C HIS A 120 -32.51 12.78 15.56
N LEU A 121 -31.26 13.21 15.40
CA LEU A 121 -30.59 14.13 16.32
C LEU A 121 -30.42 15.52 15.71
N GLY A 122 -30.62 16.55 16.53
CA GLY A 122 -30.26 17.92 16.24
C GLY A 122 -28.75 18.17 16.34
N GLU A 123 -28.33 19.41 16.09
CA GLU A 123 -26.92 19.83 16.19
C GLU A 123 -26.35 19.75 17.62
N ASP A 124 -27.22 19.71 18.63
CA ASP A 124 -26.90 19.56 20.05
C ASP A 124 -26.91 18.10 20.52
N ASP A 125 -26.94 17.14 19.58
CA ASP A 125 -27.03 15.69 19.80
C ASP A 125 -28.27 15.26 20.62
N ARG A 126 -29.32 16.09 20.67
CA ARG A 126 -30.61 15.75 21.28
C ARG A 126 -31.64 15.32 20.25
N PRO A 127 -32.59 14.43 20.61
CA PRO A 127 -33.68 14.04 19.72
C PRO A 127 -34.46 15.26 19.23
N ARG A 128 -34.53 15.45 17.92
CA ARG A 128 -35.21 16.61 17.32
C ARG A 128 -36.35 16.15 16.42
N ARG A 129 -37.41 16.95 16.36
CA ARG A 129 -38.55 16.65 15.50
C ARG A 129 -38.10 16.63 14.04
N SER A 130 -38.35 15.53 13.35
CA SER A 130 -38.04 15.40 11.92
C SER A 130 -39.13 16.08 11.08
N THR A 131 -38.74 16.86 10.07
CA THR A 131 -39.62 17.25 8.98
C THR A 131 -39.73 16.06 8.02
N TRP A 132 -40.84 15.34 8.06
CA TRP A 132 -41.07 14.17 7.21
C TRP A 132 -41.12 14.60 5.74
N ARG A 133 -40.32 13.97 4.88
CA ARG A 133 -40.47 14.10 3.43
C ARG A 133 -41.73 13.32 3.00
N CYS A 134 -42.68 14.00 2.35
CA CYS A 134 -43.82 13.34 1.71
C CYS A 134 -43.35 12.68 0.40
N GLU A 135 -43.56 11.38 0.27
CA GLU A 135 -43.29 10.64 -0.97
C GLU A 135 -44.41 10.92 -1.98
N ASN A 136 -44.17 11.78 -2.97
CA ASN A 136 -44.87 11.66 -4.25
C ASN A 136 -44.02 10.81 -5.19
N VAL A 137 -44.62 9.69 -5.58
CA VAL A 137 -44.09 8.67 -6.49
C VAL A 137 -43.82 9.29 -7.85
N GLY A 138 -42.60 9.10 -8.37
CA GLY A 138 -42.27 9.33 -9.78
C GLY A 138 -41.35 10.50 -10.03
N GLN A 139 -40.04 10.29 -9.84
CA GLN A 139 -38.97 10.64 -10.77
C GLN A 139 -37.63 10.44 -10.06
N GLN A 140 -36.90 9.41 -10.48
CA GLN A 140 -35.47 9.32 -10.22
C GLN A 140 -34.82 10.60 -10.76
N LYS A 141 -34.19 11.36 -9.86
CA LYS A 141 -33.05 12.19 -10.20
C LYS A 141 -31.91 11.79 -9.30
N GLU A 142 -30.86 11.30 -9.93
CA GLU A 142 -29.53 11.19 -9.34
C GLU A 142 -29.21 12.51 -8.63
N PHE A 143 -28.99 12.44 -7.32
CA PHE A 143 -28.42 13.55 -6.58
C PHE A 143 -27.26 13.03 -5.76
N PHE A 144 -26.10 13.48 -6.19
CA PHE A 144 -24.81 13.36 -5.54
C PHE A 144 -24.86 13.86 -4.09
N VAL A 145 -24.06 13.19 -3.27
CA VAL A 145 -23.76 13.50 -1.88
C VAL A 145 -23.36 14.97 -1.74
N THR A 146 -23.95 15.69 -0.77
CA THR A 146 -23.20 16.72 -0.03
C THR A 146 -23.64 16.78 1.45
N ASN A 147 -22.64 16.55 2.29
CA ASN A 147 -22.39 17.11 3.62
C ASN A 147 -23.33 16.74 4.77
N GLY A 148 -23.09 15.53 5.29
CA GLY A 148 -23.20 15.26 6.73
C GLY A 148 -22.13 16.00 7.54
N PRO A 149 -22.21 15.95 8.87
CA PRO A 149 -21.36 16.73 9.75
C PRO A 149 -19.92 16.24 9.69
N LYS A 150 -18.98 17.19 9.68
CA LYS A 150 -17.54 16.96 9.54
C LYS A 150 -17.04 15.86 10.50
N PRO A 151 -16.38 14.80 9.99
CA PRO A 151 -15.41 14.05 10.77
C PRO A 151 -14.35 15.04 11.27
N LYS A 152 -14.03 15.00 12.56
CA LYS A 152 -12.87 15.74 13.07
C LYS A 152 -11.62 14.99 12.61
N GLU A 153 -10.93 15.64 11.66
CA GLU A 153 -9.57 15.44 11.14
C GLU A 153 -9.17 14.04 10.67
N ASN A 154 -9.01 13.91 9.34
CA ASN A 154 -7.80 13.28 8.78
C ASN A 154 -7.42 13.95 7.45
N PRO A 155 -6.55 14.98 7.50
CA PRO A 155 -5.53 15.19 6.50
C PRO A 155 -4.18 14.93 7.15
N ARG A 156 -3.38 14.01 6.59
CA ARG A 156 -1.94 14.05 6.83
C ARG A 156 -1.26 13.91 5.48
N LEU A 157 -0.41 14.84 5.06
CA LEU A 157 0.62 15.55 5.83
C LEU A 157 0.17 16.55 6.96
N ARG A 158 0.30 16.13 8.25
CA ARG A 158 0.84 16.88 9.44
C ARG A 158 1.47 15.88 10.44
N GLY A 159 2.72 16.01 10.95
CA GLY A 159 3.53 17.21 11.21
C GLY A 159 4.80 17.41 10.35
N ASP A 160 4.62 18.14 9.25
CA ASP A 160 5.40 17.95 8.02
C ASP A 160 5.30 19.08 6.98
N GLY A 161 5.04 20.30 7.40
CA GLY A 161 5.14 21.41 6.46
C GLY A 161 4.00 21.49 5.42
N THR A 162 2.78 21.72 5.91
CA THR A 162 1.74 22.43 5.14
C THR A 162 2.15 23.85 4.72
N LEU A 163 1.91 24.22 3.45
CA LEU A 163 1.31 25.51 3.11
C LEU A 163 -0.21 25.31 3.20
N ALA A 164 -0.90 26.27 3.81
CA ALA A 164 -2.34 26.42 3.69
C ALA A 164 -2.67 26.81 2.25
N VAL A 165 -2.74 25.81 1.39
CA VAL A 165 -3.72 25.83 0.31
C VAL A 165 -4.90 25.11 0.94
N ASP A 166 -6.06 25.76 0.92
CA ASP A 166 -7.34 25.17 1.28
C ASP A 166 -7.38 23.67 0.96
N ASP A 167 -7.95 22.85 1.85
CA ASP A 167 -7.94 21.38 1.77
C ASP A 167 -8.35 20.86 0.36
N ASP A 168 -9.07 21.69 -0.40
CA ASP A 168 -9.45 21.50 -1.79
C ASP A 168 -8.29 21.50 -2.81
N GLY A 169 -7.11 22.08 -2.55
CA GLY A 169 -6.03 22.25 -3.54
C GLY A 169 -5.22 20.99 -3.85
N TRP A 170 -4.87 20.22 -2.82
CA TRP A 170 -4.22 18.90 -2.99
C TRP A 170 -5.22 17.83 -3.38
N ILE A 171 -6.42 17.89 -2.81
CA ILE A 171 -7.53 17.02 -3.21
C ILE A 171 -7.90 17.30 -4.67
N ARG A 172 -7.92 18.57 -5.11
CA ARG A 172 -8.06 18.93 -6.54
C ARG A 172 -6.89 18.44 -7.35
N LEU A 173 -5.63 18.61 -6.97
CA LEU A 173 -4.52 18.04 -7.76
C LEU A 173 -4.67 16.52 -7.92
N LEU A 174 -4.95 15.78 -6.85
CA LEU A 174 -5.16 14.33 -6.89
C LEU A 174 -6.45 13.92 -7.61
N SER A 175 -7.47 14.77 -7.60
CA SER A 175 -8.75 14.59 -8.31
C SER A 175 -8.68 15.01 -9.79
N ASP A 176 -7.85 16.00 -10.12
CA ASP A 176 -7.59 16.57 -11.45
C ASP A 176 -6.57 15.70 -12.20
N LEU A 177 -5.72 14.95 -11.48
CA LEU A 177 -4.99 13.80 -12.00
C LEU A 177 -5.90 12.58 -12.29
N GLY A 178 -7.22 12.75 -12.12
CA GLY A 178 -8.25 11.87 -12.63
C GLY A 178 -8.82 10.92 -11.59
N TRP A 179 -10.13 11.08 -11.33
CA TRP A 179 -11.00 9.91 -11.24
C TRP A 179 -10.77 8.97 -12.44
N ASP A 180 -10.97 7.68 -12.20
CA ASP A 180 -10.89 6.55 -13.15
C ASP A 180 -9.49 6.17 -13.63
N ARG A 181 -9.07 4.93 -13.30
CA ARG A 181 -8.59 3.83 -14.18
C ARG A 181 -7.80 4.12 -15.49
N MET A 182 -7.43 5.35 -15.79
CA MET A 182 -7.09 5.85 -17.12
C MET A 182 -5.74 6.59 -17.18
N TYR A 183 -5.08 6.86 -16.06
CA TYR A 183 -3.76 7.50 -16.06
C TYR A 183 -2.67 6.60 -15.47
N GLU A 184 -1.59 6.45 -16.25
CA GLU A 184 -0.29 6.03 -15.75
C GLU A 184 0.08 6.94 -14.56
N ASN A 185 0.59 6.38 -13.45
CA ASN A 185 1.11 7.09 -12.27
C ASN A 185 0.14 7.44 -11.11
N ALA A 186 -1.11 6.97 -11.09
CA ALA A 186 -2.04 7.24 -9.97
C ALA A 186 -1.51 6.75 -8.60
N PHE A 187 -0.84 5.59 -8.55
CA PHE A 187 -0.27 5.03 -7.30
C PHE A 187 0.87 5.87 -6.74
N VAL A 188 1.63 6.50 -7.63
CA VAL A 188 2.82 7.26 -7.30
C VAL A 188 2.47 8.44 -6.40
N ALA A 189 1.48 9.23 -6.82
CA ALA A 189 1.05 10.39 -6.05
C ALA A 189 0.39 9.98 -4.72
N ARG A 190 -0.33 8.84 -4.70
CA ARG A 190 -0.98 8.30 -3.49
C ARG A 190 0.00 7.86 -2.42
N ASN A 191 1.21 7.43 -2.79
CA ASN A 191 2.23 7.05 -1.81
C ASN A 191 2.56 8.21 -0.85
N PHE A 192 2.51 9.47 -1.32
CA PHE A 192 2.77 10.64 -0.47
C PHE A 192 1.70 10.85 0.61
N LEU A 193 0.48 10.35 0.41
CA LEU A 193 -0.59 10.40 1.43
C LEU A 193 -0.42 9.31 2.49
N LEU A 194 0.31 8.25 2.16
CA LEU A 194 0.53 7.10 3.03
C LEU A 194 1.80 7.22 3.87
N ASP A 195 2.69 8.16 3.54
CA ASP A 195 3.99 8.26 4.19
C ASP A 195 3.90 9.06 5.49
N GLU A 196 3.88 8.32 6.60
CA GLU A 196 3.92 8.88 7.97
C GLU A 196 5.36 8.96 8.54
N GLY A 197 6.35 8.42 7.81
CA GLY A 197 7.71 8.17 8.28
C GLY A 197 8.72 9.27 7.91
N VAL A 198 8.32 10.27 7.12
CA VAL A 198 9.22 11.35 6.72
C VAL A 198 9.51 12.28 7.90
N LEU A 199 10.79 12.48 8.20
CA LEU A 199 11.22 13.39 9.27
C LEU A 199 10.96 14.87 8.91
N PRO A 200 10.62 15.73 9.89
CA PRO A 200 10.34 17.15 9.65
C PRO A 200 11.47 17.90 8.92
N GLU A 201 12.72 17.57 9.20
CA GLU A 201 13.91 18.15 8.56
C GLU A 201 13.93 17.85 7.05
N ARG A 202 13.60 16.59 6.68
CA ARG A 202 13.51 16.18 5.29
C ARG A 202 12.39 16.87 4.54
N LEU A 203 11.25 17.05 5.21
CA LEU A 203 10.10 17.77 4.65
C LEU A 203 10.41 19.25 4.43
N ALA A 204 11.14 19.87 5.36
CA ALA A 204 11.63 21.23 5.19
C ALA A 204 12.58 21.34 3.99
N SER A 205 13.52 20.40 3.83
CA SER A 205 14.42 20.32 2.66
C SER A 205 13.64 20.17 1.34
N TYR A 206 12.68 19.24 1.30
CA TYR A 206 11.82 18.98 0.15
C TYR A 206 10.98 20.21 -0.24
N ARG A 207 10.41 20.90 0.75
CA ARG A 207 9.73 22.18 0.56
C ARG A 207 10.65 23.26 -0.01
N ASN A 208 11.86 23.39 0.54
CA ASN A 208 12.82 24.41 0.09
C ASN A 208 13.30 24.16 -1.35
N ALA A 209 13.26 22.91 -1.81
CA ALA A 209 13.45 22.55 -3.21
C ALA A 209 12.26 22.90 -4.11
N GLY A 210 11.21 23.51 -3.54
CA GLY A 210 10.00 23.90 -4.25
C GLY A 210 9.10 22.72 -4.61
N CYS A 211 9.25 21.56 -3.98
CA CYS A 211 8.50 20.35 -4.36
C CYS A 211 7.09 20.26 -3.76
N VAL A 212 6.64 21.28 -3.02
CA VAL A 212 5.32 21.29 -2.36
C VAL A 212 4.37 22.29 -3.01
N ALA A 213 3.16 21.83 -3.37
CA ALA A 213 2.00 22.57 -3.90
C ALA A 213 2.24 23.53 -5.09
N GLY A 214 1.18 23.84 -5.85
CA GLY A 214 1.23 24.90 -6.88
C GLY A 214 2.00 24.55 -8.17
N HIS A 215 2.24 23.27 -8.45
CA HIS A 215 3.01 22.82 -9.62
C HIS A 215 2.25 22.85 -10.95
N GLY A 216 0.91 22.94 -10.90
CA GLY A 216 0.04 22.94 -12.07
C GLY A 216 -0.17 21.56 -12.72
N SER A 217 0.88 20.75 -12.88
CA SER A 217 0.80 19.38 -13.43
C SER A 217 1.71 18.38 -12.70
N PHE A 218 1.45 17.08 -12.92
CA PHE A 218 2.30 15.99 -12.42
C PHE A 218 3.71 16.03 -13.00
N GLU A 219 3.89 16.38 -14.29
CA GLU A 219 5.24 16.42 -14.87
C GLU A 219 6.09 17.53 -14.25
N SER A 220 5.49 18.68 -13.97
CA SER A 220 6.15 19.79 -13.27
C SER A 220 6.60 19.38 -11.87
N TRP A 221 5.73 18.70 -11.13
CA TRP A 221 6.08 18.17 -9.82
C TRP A 221 7.19 17.10 -9.89
N GLN A 222 7.08 16.14 -10.82
CA GLN A 222 8.09 15.09 -11.02
C GLN A 222 9.45 15.69 -11.41
N LEU A 223 9.47 16.77 -12.19
CA LEU A 223 10.71 17.48 -12.51
C LEU A 223 11.37 18.06 -11.25
N LEU A 224 10.60 18.68 -10.36
CA LEU A 224 11.10 19.23 -9.10
C LEU A 224 11.56 18.13 -8.15
N HIS A 225 10.81 17.04 -8.02
CA HIS A 225 11.21 15.88 -7.25
C HIS A 225 12.54 15.28 -7.76
N ARG A 226 12.72 15.13 -9.08
CA ARG A 226 14.01 14.68 -9.65
C ARG A 226 15.16 15.62 -9.34
N LYS A 227 14.93 16.95 -9.34
CA LYS A 227 15.95 17.93 -8.91
C LYS A 227 16.27 17.79 -7.43
N TYR A 228 15.27 17.51 -6.59
CA TYR A 228 15.48 17.21 -5.18
C TYR A 228 16.35 15.96 -5.00
N LEU A 229 16.01 14.85 -5.68
CA LEU A 229 16.80 13.62 -5.64
C LEU A 229 18.25 13.90 -6.02
N ALA A 230 18.49 14.55 -7.16
CA ALA A 230 19.84 14.88 -7.63
C ALA A 230 20.66 15.71 -6.64
N ARG A 231 20.00 16.61 -5.89
CA ARG A 231 20.68 17.54 -4.97
C ARG A 231 20.91 16.95 -3.58
N HIS A 232 20.01 16.09 -3.12
CA HIS A 232 19.93 15.70 -1.71
C HIS A 232 20.08 14.21 -1.46
N ILE A 233 19.79 13.36 -2.45
CA ILE A 233 19.76 11.90 -2.31
C ILE A 233 20.87 11.26 -3.14
N ASP A 234 20.93 11.61 -4.42
CA ASP A 234 21.93 11.14 -5.37
C ASP A 234 23.20 12.01 -5.33
N VAL A 235 23.71 12.25 -4.12
CA VAL A 235 24.87 13.13 -3.88
C VAL A 235 26.11 12.55 -4.57
N GLU A 236 26.82 13.36 -5.35
CA GLU A 236 28.05 12.93 -6.03
C GLU A 236 29.08 12.47 -5.00
N ALA A 237 29.61 11.27 -5.22
CA ALA A 237 30.77 10.80 -4.48
C ALA A 237 32.03 11.41 -5.07
N ASP A 238 33.03 11.68 -4.24
CA ASP A 238 34.40 11.83 -4.74
C ASP A 238 34.93 10.46 -5.24
N ASP A 239 36.07 10.48 -5.92
CA ASP A 239 36.75 9.25 -6.38
C ASP A 239 37.31 8.41 -5.21
N SER A 240 36.99 8.76 -3.96
CA SER A 240 37.39 7.97 -2.80
C SER A 240 36.54 6.70 -2.72
N GLY A 241 37.19 5.59 -2.34
CA GLY A 241 36.54 4.29 -2.21
C GLY A 241 35.37 4.31 -1.20
N PRO A 242 34.62 3.19 -1.07
CA PRO A 242 33.45 3.12 -0.21
C PRO A 242 33.77 3.60 1.21
N PRO A 243 33.01 4.56 1.77
CA PRO A 243 33.25 4.99 3.13
C PRO A 243 32.99 3.81 4.06
N ALA A 244 34.00 3.34 4.78
CA ALA A 244 33.81 2.37 5.86
C ALA A 244 32.94 2.97 7.00
N VAL A 245 32.91 4.31 7.05
CA VAL A 245 32.16 5.13 7.99
C VAL A 245 31.55 6.30 7.22
N LEU A 246 30.22 6.41 7.25
CA LEU A 246 29.44 7.51 6.70
C LEU A 246 29.28 8.59 7.77
N ASP A 247 29.56 9.85 7.42
CA ASP A 247 29.44 10.99 8.33
C ASP A 247 28.15 11.78 8.07
N PRO A 248 27.13 11.72 8.94
CA PRO A 248 25.89 12.52 8.81
C PRO A 248 26.12 14.03 8.73
N ALA A 249 27.24 14.54 9.25
CA ALA A 249 27.56 15.96 9.19
C ALA A 249 28.12 16.40 7.82
N ALA A 250 28.61 15.47 7.00
CA ALA A 250 29.18 15.75 5.70
C ALA A 250 28.08 15.81 4.61
N ALA A 251 27.33 16.92 4.56
CA ALA A 251 26.18 17.06 3.67
C ALA A 251 26.48 16.89 2.16
N GLY A 252 27.72 17.10 1.74
CA GLY A 252 28.17 16.88 0.36
C GLY A 252 28.61 15.46 0.05
N GLU A 253 28.59 14.55 1.03
CA GLU A 253 29.02 13.15 0.88
C GLU A 253 27.95 12.16 1.39
N CYS A 254 27.10 12.60 2.32
CA CYS A 254 26.07 11.79 2.95
C CYS A 254 24.68 12.15 2.41
N PRO A 255 23.98 11.19 1.76
CA PRO A 255 22.60 11.39 1.34
C PRO A 255 21.71 11.80 2.50
N GLU A 256 20.74 12.68 2.23
CA GLU A 256 19.80 13.17 3.23
C GLU A 256 19.05 12.03 3.95
N THR A 257 18.80 10.93 3.24
CA THR A 257 18.28 9.66 3.77
C THR A 257 19.01 9.15 5.02
N PHE A 258 20.34 9.34 5.11
CA PHE A 258 21.17 8.84 6.21
C PHE A 258 21.70 9.94 7.13
N ARG A 259 21.41 11.21 6.82
CA ARG A 259 21.79 12.36 7.67
C ARG A 259 20.85 12.51 8.86
N PHE A 260 19.58 12.17 8.66
CA PHE A 260 18.53 12.29 9.65
C PHE A 260 18.00 10.90 9.93
N ILE A 261 18.68 10.17 10.81
CA ILE A 261 18.25 8.83 11.22
C ILE A 261 17.53 9.00 12.55
N ASP A 262 16.32 8.43 12.62
CA ASP A 262 15.57 8.36 13.87
C ASP A 262 16.42 7.62 14.92
N PRO A 263 16.78 8.25 16.06
CA PRO A 263 17.52 7.59 17.12
C PRO A 263 16.80 6.36 17.69
N GLU A 264 15.47 6.33 17.57
CA GLU A 264 14.62 5.20 17.98
C GLU A 264 14.44 4.18 16.84
N SER A 265 15.15 4.35 15.71
CA SER A 265 15.08 3.43 14.58
C SER A 265 15.44 2.01 15.05
N PRO A 266 14.54 1.03 14.88
CA PRO A 266 14.80 -0.36 15.28
C PRO A 266 15.95 -0.99 14.50
N PHE A 267 16.36 -0.37 13.39
CA PHE A 267 17.47 -0.83 12.59
C PHE A 267 18.86 -0.49 13.13
N LEU A 268 18.99 0.51 14.01
CA LEU A 268 20.29 0.89 14.57
C LEU A 268 20.94 -0.25 15.37
N GLY A 269 20.15 -1.21 15.85
CA GLY A 269 20.60 -2.41 16.58
C GLY A 269 20.52 -3.72 15.78
N THR A 270 20.34 -3.67 14.46
CA THR A 270 20.22 -4.89 13.64
C THR A 270 21.45 -5.79 13.81
N ASP A 271 21.25 -7.08 14.04
CA ASP A 271 22.35 -8.05 14.14
C ASP A 271 23.23 -7.99 12.87
N PRO A 272 24.55 -7.71 13.01
CA PRO A 272 25.47 -7.61 11.88
C PRO A 272 25.64 -8.89 11.06
N ASN A 273 25.11 -10.03 11.51
CA ASN A 273 25.06 -11.30 10.78
C ASN A 273 23.82 -11.47 9.91
N VAL A 274 22.79 -10.63 10.07
CA VAL A 274 21.60 -10.68 9.21
C VAL A 274 22.03 -10.49 7.75
N MET A 275 21.55 -11.38 6.89
CA MET A 275 21.89 -11.38 5.47
C MET A 275 20.85 -10.56 4.70
N LEU A 276 21.33 -9.66 3.86
CA LEU A 276 20.56 -8.90 2.89
C LEU A 276 20.68 -9.56 1.51
N VAL A 277 19.68 -9.31 0.67
CA VAL A 277 19.65 -9.71 -0.74
C VAL A 277 19.48 -8.49 -1.63
N ARG A 278 20.26 -8.43 -2.70
CA ARG A 278 20.16 -7.39 -3.73
C ARG A 278 20.16 -8.02 -5.11
N VAL A 279 19.40 -7.42 -6.01
CA VAL A 279 19.32 -7.80 -7.42
C VAL A 279 19.85 -6.65 -8.26
N GLU A 280 20.77 -6.94 -9.18
CA GLU A 280 21.27 -5.99 -10.17
C GLU A 280 20.92 -6.48 -11.57
N GLU A 281 20.39 -5.57 -12.40
CA GLU A 281 20.16 -5.82 -13.82
C GLU A 281 21.49 -5.76 -14.59
N VAL A 282 21.85 -6.84 -15.27
CA VAL A 282 23.14 -6.99 -15.94
C VAL A 282 23.33 -5.96 -17.04
N ASP A 283 22.30 -5.72 -17.85
CA ASP A 283 22.37 -4.78 -18.96
C ASP A 283 22.57 -3.35 -18.45
N PHE A 284 21.87 -2.99 -17.36
CA PHE A 284 22.02 -1.69 -16.73
C PHE A 284 23.43 -1.48 -16.16
N VAL A 285 23.98 -2.50 -15.48
CA VAL A 285 25.37 -2.45 -14.99
C VAL A 285 26.34 -2.29 -16.15
N ALA A 286 26.22 -3.13 -17.18
CA ALA A 286 27.10 -3.13 -18.34
C ALA A 286 27.07 -1.80 -19.10
N GLU A 287 25.89 -1.26 -19.38
CA GLU A 287 25.72 0.05 -20.04
C GLU A 287 26.35 1.19 -19.23
N ARG A 288 26.17 1.17 -17.90
CA ARG A 288 26.63 2.24 -17.02
C ARG A 288 28.16 2.29 -16.90
N ILE A 289 28.83 1.15 -16.92
CA ILE A 289 30.30 1.07 -16.84
C ILE A 289 30.97 0.97 -18.22
N GLY A 290 30.19 0.95 -19.31
CA GLY A 290 30.73 0.86 -20.67
C GLY A 290 31.28 -0.53 -21.04
N GLU A 291 30.75 -1.59 -20.44
CA GLU A 291 31.20 -2.96 -20.62
C GLU A 291 30.22 -3.82 -21.45
N SER A 292 30.72 -4.97 -21.92
CA SER A 292 29.87 -5.93 -22.61
C SER A 292 29.08 -6.80 -21.64
N ARG A 293 27.75 -6.85 -21.83
CA ARG A 293 26.85 -7.81 -21.16
C ARG A 293 27.39 -9.24 -21.19
N VAL A 294 27.90 -9.68 -22.35
CA VAL A 294 28.43 -11.04 -22.54
C VAL A 294 29.66 -11.28 -21.67
N GLN A 295 30.55 -10.29 -21.61
CA GLN A 295 31.76 -10.36 -20.79
C GLN A 295 31.41 -10.34 -19.29
N LEU A 296 30.51 -9.44 -18.87
CA LEU A 296 30.06 -9.34 -17.49
C LEU A 296 29.44 -10.65 -17.01
N MET A 297 28.54 -11.25 -17.81
CA MET A 297 27.93 -12.54 -17.50
C MET A 297 28.95 -13.69 -17.48
N ALA A 298 29.91 -13.71 -18.39
CA ALA A 298 30.95 -14.74 -18.42
C ALA A 298 31.83 -14.69 -17.16
N LEU A 299 32.23 -13.48 -16.73
CA LEU A 299 33.02 -13.25 -15.52
C LEU A 299 32.23 -13.62 -14.26
N ALA A 300 30.97 -13.19 -14.16
CA ALA A 300 30.10 -13.51 -13.05
C ALA A 300 29.85 -15.03 -12.94
N LYS A 301 29.63 -15.70 -14.07
CA LYS A 301 29.47 -17.16 -14.12
C LYS A 301 30.74 -17.88 -13.67
N ALA A 302 31.90 -17.47 -14.18
CA ALA A 302 33.18 -18.04 -13.78
C ALA A 302 33.50 -17.83 -12.29
N ALA A 303 33.04 -16.72 -11.69
CA ALA A 303 33.18 -16.45 -10.26
C ALA A 303 32.34 -17.41 -9.39
N LEU A 304 31.20 -17.89 -9.89
CA LEU A 304 30.33 -18.85 -9.20
C LEU A 304 30.80 -20.31 -9.33
N GLU A 305 31.53 -20.65 -10.40
CA GLU A 305 31.96 -22.02 -10.68
C GLU A 305 33.02 -22.51 -9.68
N LYS A 306 32.66 -23.52 -8.88
CA LYS A 306 33.60 -24.22 -7.99
C LYS A 306 34.63 -24.98 -8.82
N GLY A 307 35.92 -24.70 -8.61
CA GLY A 307 37.03 -25.41 -9.26
C GLY A 307 37.43 -24.87 -10.64
N ALA A 308 36.93 -23.72 -11.07
CA ALA A 308 37.33 -23.10 -12.33
C ALA A 308 38.86 -22.84 -12.38
N LYS A 309 39.53 -23.27 -13.46
CA LYS A 309 40.93 -22.91 -13.72
C LYS A 309 41.02 -21.39 -13.80
N ASN A 310 41.94 -20.78 -13.05
CA ASN A 310 42.11 -19.32 -12.95
C ASN A 310 40.94 -18.57 -12.29
N ARG A 311 40.12 -19.21 -11.45
CA ARG A 311 39.03 -18.56 -10.71
C ARG A 311 39.44 -17.24 -10.06
N GLN A 312 40.57 -17.20 -9.38
CA GLN A 312 41.07 -15.98 -8.71
C GLN A 312 41.28 -14.82 -9.70
N ARG A 313 41.71 -15.11 -10.93
CA ARG A 313 41.84 -14.10 -11.98
C ARG A 313 40.48 -13.58 -12.40
N PHE A 314 39.51 -14.47 -12.63
CA PHE A 314 38.14 -14.06 -12.98
C PHE A 314 37.48 -13.25 -11.85
N GLU A 315 37.63 -13.67 -10.60
CA GLU A 315 37.15 -12.92 -9.43
C GLU A 315 37.82 -11.55 -9.35
N SER A 316 39.13 -11.45 -9.57
CA SER A 316 39.84 -10.18 -9.58
C SER A 316 39.34 -9.25 -10.68
N THR A 317 39.15 -9.75 -11.90
CA THR A 317 38.62 -8.95 -13.01
C THR A 317 37.18 -8.54 -12.75
N PHE A 318 36.34 -9.46 -12.27
CA PHE A 318 34.95 -9.16 -11.93
C PHE A 318 34.83 -8.15 -10.78
N ASN A 319 35.69 -8.22 -9.77
CA ASN A 319 35.76 -7.23 -8.70
C ASN A 319 36.12 -5.83 -9.24
N GLY A 320 36.98 -5.73 -10.25
CA GLY A 320 37.27 -4.47 -10.93
C GLY A 320 36.02 -3.88 -11.60
N LEU A 321 35.25 -4.69 -12.31
CA LEU A 321 33.98 -4.24 -12.91
C LEU A 321 32.94 -3.83 -11.85
N LEU A 322 32.88 -4.55 -10.72
CA LEU A 322 32.02 -4.17 -9.60
C LEU A 322 32.46 -2.88 -8.91
N GLU A 323 33.75 -2.55 -8.96
CA GLU A 323 34.29 -1.27 -8.48
C GLU A 323 33.89 -0.11 -9.39
N GLU A 324 34.03 -0.28 -10.71
CA GLU A 324 33.54 0.71 -11.68
C GLU A 324 32.03 0.92 -11.55
N TRP A 325 31.27 -0.18 -11.40
CA TRP A 325 29.84 -0.13 -11.15
C TRP A 325 29.54 0.68 -9.89
N PHE A 326 30.26 0.38 -8.80
CA PHE A 326 30.13 1.07 -7.53
C PHE A 326 30.40 2.58 -7.65
N VAL A 327 31.45 3.00 -8.35
CA VAL A 327 31.76 4.42 -8.58
C VAL A 327 30.63 5.11 -9.35
N SER A 328 30.06 4.43 -10.36
CA SER A 328 28.99 4.97 -11.20
C SER A 328 27.66 5.24 -10.47
N LEU A 329 27.50 4.68 -9.27
CA LEU A 329 26.29 4.82 -8.45
C LEU A 329 26.24 6.10 -7.61
N HIS A 330 27.30 6.93 -7.56
CA HIS A 330 27.39 8.08 -6.63
C HIS A 330 27.02 7.66 -5.20
N GLN A 331 26.49 8.52 -4.31
CA GLN A 331 26.14 8.11 -2.94
C GLN A 331 24.71 7.57 -2.77
N ARG A 332 24.06 7.17 -3.86
CA ARG A 332 22.63 6.80 -3.86
C ARG A 332 22.30 5.73 -2.80
N PRO A 333 21.24 5.93 -1.99
CA PRO A 333 20.70 4.88 -1.13
C PRO A 333 20.39 3.61 -1.93
N VAL A 334 20.68 2.48 -1.32
CA VAL A 334 20.54 1.17 -1.94
C VAL A 334 19.35 0.45 -1.34
N PHE A 335 18.40 0.08 -2.19
CA PHE A 335 17.35 -0.87 -1.85
C PHE A 335 17.91 -2.28 -1.65
N SER A 336 17.43 -2.96 -0.61
CA SER A 336 17.70 -4.39 -0.37
C SER A 336 16.53 -5.06 0.34
N GLY A 337 16.33 -6.33 0.02
CA GLY A 337 15.45 -7.21 0.79
C GLY A 337 16.22 -7.95 1.87
N PHE A 338 15.49 -8.67 2.73
CA PHE A 338 16.08 -9.59 3.69
C PHE A 338 16.21 -10.99 3.08
N TRP A 339 17.37 -11.64 3.26
CA TRP A 339 17.64 -12.95 2.69
C TRP A 339 16.60 -14.00 3.12
N VAL A 340 16.27 -14.03 4.41
CA VAL A 340 15.32 -14.99 5.01
C VAL A 340 13.91 -14.91 4.39
N ASP A 341 13.57 -13.78 3.76
CA ASP A 341 12.26 -13.58 3.13
C ASP A 341 12.20 -14.20 1.71
N VAL A 342 13.35 -14.61 1.15
CA VAL A 342 13.48 -15.16 -0.20
C VAL A 342 14.37 -16.41 -0.30
N GLU A 343 14.97 -16.87 0.81
CA GLU A 343 15.95 -17.95 0.79
C GLU A 343 15.36 -19.28 0.30
N ASP A 344 14.08 -19.52 0.55
CA ASP A 344 13.34 -20.68 0.02
C ASP A 344 13.30 -20.72 -1.53
N LEU A 345 13.28 -19.56 -2.19
CA LEU A 345 13.40 -19.50 -3.66
C LEU A 345 14.81 -19.81 -4.13
N LEU A 346 15.80 -19.31 -3.39
CA LEU A 346 17.20 -19.27 -3.82
C LEU A 346 17.97 -20.54 -3.45
N GLU A 347 17.52 -21.24 -2.42
CA GLU A 347 18.08 -22.49 -1.89
C GLU A 347 17.19 -23.73 -2.18
N GLY A 348 15.94 -23.54 -2.68
CA GLY A 348 14.94 -24.59 -2.87
C GLY A 348 14.62 -25.04 -4.31
N GLY A 349 13.56 -25.85 -4.45
CA GLY A 349 13.19 -26.64 -5.64
C GLY A 349 12.49 -25.93 -6.79
N TYR A 350 12.69 -24.62 -6.95
CA TYR A 350 12.16 -23.89 -8.10
C TYR A 350 12.98 -24.18 -9.36
N THR A 351 12.30 -24.25 -10.51
CA THR A 351 12.98 -24.42 -11.80
C THR A 351 13.85 -23.20 -12.11
N ALA A 352 14.88 -23.38 -12.93
CA ALA A 352 15.78 -22.30 -13.35
C ALA A 352 15.04 -21.14 -14.03
N GLU A 353 13.88 -21.41 -14.64
CA GLU A 353 13.03 -20.44 -15.33
C GLU A 353 12.05 -19.71 -14.38
N GLU A 354 11.69 -20.28 -13.24
CA GLU A 354 10.67 -19.70 -12.35
C GLU A 354 11.25 -18.83 -11.24
N TRP A 355 12.36 -19.23 -10.61
CA TRP A 355 12.87 -18.53 -9.44
C TRP A 355 13.24 -17.05 -9.71
N PRO A 356 13.79 -16.63 -10.87
CA PRO A 356 14.09 -15.20 -11.10
C PRO A 356 12.81 -14.36 -11.15
N ASN A 357 11.77 -14.90 -11.79
CA ASN A 357 10.47 -14.26 -11.90
C ASN A 357 9.79 -14.13 -10.54
N GLN A 358 9.89 -15.16 -9.69
CA GLN A 358 9.35 -15.15 -8.33
C GLN A 358 10.15 -14.24 -7.40
N LEU A 359 11.48 -14.20 -7.53
CA LEU A 359 12.33 -13.29 -6.77
C LEU A 359 11.98 -11.83 -7.07
N ARG A 360 11.85 -11.48 -8.35
CA ARG A 360 11.38 -10.15 -8.78
C ARG A 360 10.04 -9.81 -8.12
N ASP A 361 9.07 -10.72 -8.19
CA ASP A 361 7.72 -10.47 -7.66
C ASP A 361 7.72 -10.28 -6.14
N ARG A 362 8.48 -11.10 -5.41
CA ARG A 362 8.61 -11.02 -3.94
C ARG A 362 9.33 -9.78 -3.46
N LEU A 363 10.22 -9.21 -4.28
CA LEU A 363 10.98 -8.00 -3.97
C LEU A 363 10.33 -6.73 -4.56
N GLY A 364 9.13 -6.82 -5.13
CA GLY A 364 8.42 -5.65 -5.68
C GLY A 364 9.16 -4.96 -6.83
N LEU A 365 10.04 -5.67 -7.55
CA LEU A 365 10.92 -5.10 -8.58
C LEU A 365 10.18 -4.93 -9.92
N ALA A 366 9.09 -4.17 -9.93
CA ALA A 366 8.19 -4.01 -11.08
C ALA A 366 8.86 -3.42 -12.32
N HIS A 367 9.99 -2.72 -12.16
CA HIS A 367 10.77 -2.16 -13.26
C HIS A 367 11.54 -3.24 -14.06
N LEU A 368 11.77 -4.42 -13.49
CA LEU A 368 12.36 -5.56 -14.17
C LEU A 368 11.28 -6.31 -14.96
N ASP A 369 10.75 -5.65 -16.00
CA ASP A 369 9.67 -6.16 -16.85
C ASP A 369 10.16 -6.46 -18.28
N PRO A 370 10.35 -7.75 -18.63
CA PRO A 370 10.77 -8.18 -19.97
C PRO A 370 9.82 -7.75 -21.10
N VAL A 371 8.53 -7.56 -20.81
CA VAL A 371 7.54 -7.14 -21.82
C VAL A 371 7.77 -5.68 -22.20
N LEU A 372 7.99 -4.81 -21.22
CA LEU A 372 8.32 -3.40 -21.46
C LEU A 372 9.69 -3.25 -22.13
N ARG A 373 10.66 -4.08 -21.74
CA ARG A 373 12.00 -4.10 -22.35
C ARG A 373 12.05 -4.80 -23.70
N LYS A 374 11.00 -5.53 -24.07
CA LYS A 374 10.91 -6.37 -25.28
C LYS A 374 12.04 -7.40 -25.38
N LYS A 375 12.60 -7.82 -24.25
CA LYS A 375 13.68 -8.82 -24.15
C LYS A 375 13.74 -9.41 -22.73
N PRO A 376 14.22 -10.65 -22.56
CA PRO A 376 14.56 -11.19 -21.25
C PRO A 376 15.61 -10.33 -20.54
N ILE A 377 15.53 -10.28 -19.20
CA ILE A 377 16.41 -9.44 -18.37
C ILE A 377 17.30 -10.34 -17.53
N ASP A 378 18.61 -10.29 -17.78
CA ASP A 378 19.57 -11.02 -16.96
C ASP A 378 19.82 -10.26 -15.65
N ILE A 379 19.88 -11.01 -14.56
CA ILE A 379 20.05 -10.48 -13.21
C ILE A 379 21.20 -11.17 -12.47
N MET A 380 21.91 -10.39 -11.66
CA MET A 380 22.85 -10.86 -10.66
C MET A 380 22.23 -10.71 -9.28
N VAL A 381 22.21 -11.80 -8.51
CA VAL A 381 21.72 -11.81 -7.13
C VAL A 381 22.91 -11.81 -6.19
N PHE A 382 22.99 -10.81 -5.33
CA PHE A 382 24.01 -10.66 -4.31
C PHE A 382 23.44 -10.96 -2.93
N ARG A 383 24.24 -11.62 -2.11
CA ARG A 383 23.96 -11.95 -0.71
C ARG A 383 25.11 -11.45 0.15
N TYR A 384 24.81 -10.62 1.14
CA TYR A 384 25.83 -10.04 2.02
C TYR A 384 25.29 -9.72 3.42
N PRO A 385 26.13 -9.77 4.45
CA PRO A 385 25.70 -9.47 5.81
C PRO A 385 25.59 -7.96 6.07
N VAL A 386 24.75 -7.55 7.01
CA VAL A 386 24.61 -6.16 7.46
C VAL A 386 25.95 -5.54 7.88
N ARG A 387 26.89 -6.32 8.44
CA ARG A 387 28.23 -5.82 8.78
C ARG A 387 29.02 -5.22 7.61
N ALA A 388 28.70 -5.62 6.37
CA ALA A 388 29.33 -5.11 5.16
C ALA A 388 28.87 -3.68 4.81
N VAL A 389 27.72 -3.25 5.35
CA VAL A 389 27.21 -1.89 5.22
C VAL A 389 28.12 -0.92 5.99
N PRO A 390 28.33 0.32 5.49
CA PRO A 390 29.07 1.36 6.22
C PRO A 390 28.49 1.67 7.59
N ARG A 391 29.36 2.06 8.52
CA ARG A 391 28.94 2.52 9.87
C ARG A 391 28.56 3.98 9.87
N LEU A 392 27.75 4.40 10.83
CA LEU A 392 27.57 5.82 11.09
C LEU A 392 28.70 6.36 11.98
N LYS A 393 29.25 7.51 11.61
CA LYS A 393 30.20 8.24 12.45
C LYS A 393 29.48 8.79 13.69
N GLY A 394 30.14 8.73 14.85
CA GLY A 394 29.57 9.23 16.11
C GLY A 394 28.55 8.29 16.77
N HIS A 395 28.30 7.13 16.16
CA HIS A 395 27.41 6.08 16.65
C HIS A 395 28.21 4.87 17.16
N GLY A 396 27.53 3.92 17.83
CA GLY A 396 28.16 2.70 18.32
C GLY A 396 28.82 1.87 17.22
N ASN A 397 29.87 1.11 17.54
CA ASN A 397 30.70 0.39 16.56
C ASN A 397 29.94 -0.60 15.67
N ASP A 398 28.76 -1.07 16.09
CA ASP A 398 27.92 -1.99 15.34
C ASP A 398 26.73 -1.31 14.64
N GLN A 399 26.49 -0.02 14.88
CA GLN A 399 25.33 0.68 14.35
C GLN A 399 25.49 0.94 12.85
N ARG A 400 24.54 0.41 12.06
CA ARG A 400 24.45 0.57 10.61
C ARG A 400 23.21 1.39 10.26
N PRO A 401 23.31 2.34 9.31
CA PRO A 401 22.20 3.19 8.91
C PRO A 401 21.27 2.44 7.93
N LEU A 402 20.62 1.37 8.40
CA LEU A 402 19.49 0.82 7.64
C LEU A 402 18.26 1.66 7.98
N VAL A 403 17.51 2.05 6.96
CA VAL A 403 16.31 2.88 7.13
C VAL A 403 15.16 2.30 6.34
N THR A 404 13.93 2.54 6.81
CA THR A 404 12.73 2.26 6.02
C THR A 404 12.70 3.20 4.80
N PRO A 405 12.45 2.70 3.58
CA PRO A 405 12.30 3.59 2.43
C PRO A 405 11.11 4.54 2.61
N THR A 406 11.28 5.79 2.18
CA THR A 406 10.24 6.82 2.15
C THR A 406 9.97 7.26 0.72
N VAL A 407 8.86 7.97 0.50
CA VAL A 407 8.49 8.57 -0.79
C VAL A 407 9.50 9.59 -1.32
N LEU A 408 10.48 10.00 -0.50
CA LEU A 408 11.52 10.96 -0.85
C LEU A 408 12.84 10.32 -1.30
N ASP A 409 12.94 8.99 -1.31
CA ASP A 409 14.24 8.30 -1.49
C ASP A 409 14.52 7.80 -2.91
N GLY A 410 13.62 7.98 -3.86
CA GLY A 410 13.89 7.52 -5.22
C GLY A 410 12.81 7.78 -6.22
N MET A 411 13.05 7.24 -7.42
CA MET A 411 12.10 7.32 -8.52
C MET A 411 10.80 6.60 -8.16
N PHE A 412 9.73 7.12 -8.73
CA PHE A 412 8.40 6.62 -8.48
C PHE A 412 8.19 5.19 -8.98
N SER A 413 7.58 4.37 -8.11
CA SER A 413 7.18 2.99 -8.42
C SER A 413 5.74 2.77 -7.96
N GLU A 414 4.93 2.17 -8.83
CA GLU A 414 3.56 1.76 -8.51
C GLU A 414 3.54 0.59 -7.52
N ALA A 415 4.63 -0.17 -7.44
CA ALA A 415 4.83 -1.28 -6.50
C ALA A 415 5.49 -0.85 -5.18
N PHE A 416 5.64 0.45 -4.94
CA PHE A 416 6.09 0.97 -3.66
C PHE A 416 4.88 1.42 -2.82
N CYS A 417 4.91 1.10 -1.53
CA CYS A 417 3.98 1.61 -0.53
C CYS A 417 4.79 1.89 0.74
N PRO A 418 4.82 3.14 1.26
CA PRO A 418 5.53 3.42 2.50
C PRO A 418 4.91 2.60 3.64
N SER A 419 5.66 2.39 4.71
CA SER A 419 5.15 1.75 5.93
C SER A 419 4.63 2.79 6.92
N PRO A 420 3.64 2.45 7.76
CA PRO A 420 3.15 3.37 8.79
C PRO A 420 4.26 3.73 9.78
N ARG A 421 4.09 4.87 10.46
CA ARG A 421 5.01 5.27 11.52
C ARG A 421 5.00 4.24 12.64
N GLY A 422 6.19 3.87 13.12
CA GLY A 422 6.38 2.84 14.13
C GLY A 422 6.54 1.43 13.57
N SER A 423 6.41 1.23 12.25
CA SER A 423 6.82 -0.03 11.62
C SER A 423 8.31 -0.26 11.82
N THR A 424 8.69 -1.50 12.14
CA THR A 424 10.10 -1.85 12.35
C THR A 424 10.86 -2.06 11.05
N THR A 425 10.16 -2.29 9.95
CA THR A 425 10.73 -2.50 8.61
C THR A 425 9.87 -1.84 7.53
N GLY A 426 10.48 -1.57 6.37
CA GLY A 426 9.72 -1.28 5.17
C GLY A 426 9.16 -2.58 4.60
N HIS A 427 8.15 -2.50 3.73
CA HIS A 427 7.56 -3.68 3.10
C HIS A 427 7.26 -3.43 1.63
N VAL A 428 7.68 -4.36 0.77
CA VAL A 428 7.40 -4.26 -0.66
C VAL A 428 5.98 -4.73 -1.01
N VAL A 429 5.39 -4.14 -2.03
CA VAL A 429 4.18 -4.69 -2.66
C VAL A 429 4.57 -5.90 -3.49
N HIS A 430 4.02 -7.06 -3.15
CA HIS A 430 4.25 -8.27 -3.94
C HIS A 430 3.55 -8.14 -5.29
N LEU A 431 4.25 -8.41 -6.40
CA LEU A 431 3.68 -8.30 -7.75
C LEU A 431 2.72 -9.45 -8.11
N ASN A 432 2.39 -10.30 -7.14
CA ASN A 432 1.41 -11.37 -7.26
C ASN A 432 0.47 -11.24 -6.04
N PRO A 433 -0.78 -10.78 -6.24
CA PRO A 433 -1.72 -10.52 -5.15
C PRO A 433 -2.02 -11.78 -4.32
N GLU A 434 -1.94 -12.98 -4.89
CA GLU A 434 -2.29 -14.23 -4.21
C GLU A 434 -1.25 -14.71 -3.18
N SER A 435 -0.10 -14.05 -3.06
CA SER A 435 1.01 -14.50 -2.20
C SER A 435 0.74 -14.32 -0.69
N GLY A 436 -0.01 -13.28 -0.31
CA GLY A 436 -0.52 -13.03 1.04
C GLY A 436 0.50 -12.79 2.16
N LYS A 437 1.80 -12.62 1.87
CA LYS A 437 2.82 -12.36 2.91
C LYS A 437 3.65 -11.13 2.61
N LEU A 438 3.82 -10.28 3.62
CA LEU A 438 4.71 -9.13 3.56
C LEU A 438 6.18 -9.58 3.45
N ARG A 439 6.96 -8.76 2.76
CA ARG A 439 8.39 -8.98 2.49
C ARG A 439 9.11 -7.71 2.83
N ARG A 440 10.15 -7.82 3.66
CA ARG A 440 10.80 -6.66 4.25
C ARG A 440 11.78 -6.04 3.27
N GLU A 441 11.84 -4.72 3.32
CA GLU A 441 12.80 -3.88 2.58
C GLU A 441 13.47 -2.87 3.51
N VAL A 442 14.68 -2.50 3.12
CA VAL A 442 15.46 -1.42 3.71
C VAL A 442 16.20 -0.65 2.63
N LEU A 443 16.52 0.60 2.95
CA LEU A 443 17.61 1.32 2.31
C LEU A 443 18.86 1.24 3.18
N HIS A 444 20.02 1.13 2.54
CA HIS A 444 21.32 1.26 3.20
C HIS A 444 22.29 2.05 2.32
N PRO A 445 23.36 2.66 2.88
CA PRO A 445 24.37 3.31 2.07
C PRO A 445 25.04 2.29 1.18
N ARG A 446 25.38 2.69 -0.04
CA ARG A 446 26.13 1.82 -0.94
C ARG A 446 27.43 1.34 -0.30
N PHE A 447 27.88 0.17 -0.74
CA PHE A 447 29.21 -0.34 -0.48
C PHE A 447 29.66 -1.15 -1.69
N GLN A 448 30.96 -1.39 -1.79
CA GLN A 448 31.52 -2.14 -2.91
C GLN A 448 31.12 -3.62 -2.81
N LEU A 449 30.28 -4.06 -3.75
CA LEU A 449 30.01 -5.47 -3.96
C LEU A 449 31.28 -6.17 -4.45
N ARG A 450 31.39 -7.46 -4.12
CA ARG A 450 32.52 -8.31 -4.51
C ARG A 450 31.99 -9.59 -5.11
N ALA A 451 32.82 -10.27 -5.88
CA ALA A 451 32.58 -11.61 -6.40
C ALA A 451 32.15 -12.58 -5.28
N SER A 452 32.69 -12.44 -4.08
CA SER A 452 32.31 -13.22 -2.90
C SER A 452 30.88 -12.99 -2.41
N HIS A 453 30.24 -11.88 -2.79
CA HIS A 453 28.83 -11.59 -2.49
C HIS A 453 27.90 -12.11 -3.59
N LEU A 454 28.41 -12.41 -4.79
CA LEU A 454 27.59 -12.94 -5.88
C LEU A 454 27.09 -14.32 -5.47
N TRP A 455 25.78 -14.47 -5.44
CA TRP A 455 25.12 -15.71 -5.05
C TRP A 455 24.67 -16.52 -6.27
N ARG A 456 23.97 -15.87 -7.21
CA ARG A 456 23.33 -16.56 -8.32
C ARG A 456 23.11 -15.63 -9.51
N LEU A 457 23.09 -16.22 -10.71
CA LEU A 457 22.68 -15.58 -11.95
C LEU A 457 21.34 -16.14 -12.39
N GLY A 458 20.45 -15.29 -12.89
CA GLY A 458 19.15 -15.67 -13.41
C GLY A 458 18.70 -14.79 -14.55
N THR A 459 17.59 -15.16 -15.18
CA THR A 459 16.97 -14.40 -16.25
C THR A 459 15.47 -14.26 -15.97
N VAL A 460 15.01 -13.03 -15.86
CA VAL A 460 13.59 -12.69 -15.75
C VAL A 460 13.00 -12.75 -17.15
N THR A 461 11.93 -13.52 -17.31
CA THR A 461 11.33 -13.86 -18.61
C THR A 461 9.84 -13.57 -18.68
N ARG A 462 9.16 -13.54 -17.53
CA ARG A 462 7.73 -13.26 -17.42
C ARG A 462 7.51 -11.76 -17.27
N GLY A 463 6.54 -11.19 -17.98
CA GLY A 463 6.14 -9.80 -17.80
C GLY A 463 5.47 -9.52 -16.45
N VAL A 464 5.50 -8.26 -16.01
CA VAL A 464 4.73 -7.81 -14.84
C VAL A 464 3.30 -7.52 -15.29
N LYS A 465 2.32 -8.09 -14.59
CA LYS A 465 0.89 -7.82 -14.85
C LYS A 465 0.49 -6.54 -14.13
N ARG A 466 0.63 -5.39 -14.80
CA ARG A 466 0.37 -4.08 -14.19
C ARG A 466 -1.07 -3.94 -13.70
N GLU A 467 -2.02 -4.58 -14.37
CA GLU A 467 -3.43 -4.63 -13.96
C GLU A 467 -3.63 -5.26 -12.58
N GLN A 468 -2.71 -6.11 -12.12
CA GLN A 468 -2.77 -6.76 -10.81
C GLN A 468 -2.09 -5.95 -9.70
N LEU A 469 -1.46 -4.81 -10.01
CA LEU A 469 -0.79 -3.98 -9.00
C LEU A 469 -1.79 -3.30 -8.06
N ILE A 470 -3.01 -3.02 -8.53
CA ILE A 470 -4.12 -2.54 -7.70
C ILE A 470 -4.40 -3.57 -6.60
N ASP A 471 -4.72 -4.80 -7.00
CA ASP A 471 -5.02 -5.89 -6.08
C ASP A 471 -3.85 -6.17 -5.14
N GLY A 472 -2.62 -6.17 -5.68
CA GLY A 472 -1.39 -6.38 -4.92
C GLY A 472 -1.21 -5.32 -3.84
N ARG A 473 -1.41 -4.05 -4.18
CA ARG A 473 -1.37 -2.92 -3.24
C ARG A 473 -2.46 -3.05 -2.18
N SER A 474 -3.66 -3.41 -2.59
CA SER A 474 -4.79 -3.53 -1.68
C SER A 474 -4.59 -4.62 -0.64
N ILE A 475 -4.13 -5.79 -1.08
CA ILE A 475 -3.76 -6.88 -0.19
C ILE A 475 -2.58 -6.48 0.70
N HIS A 476 -1.61 -5.76 0.16
CA HIS A 476 -0.48 -5.25 0.91
C HIS A 476 -0.91 -4.30 2.05
N LEU A 477 -1.78 -3.33 1.77
CA LEU A 477 -2.31 -2.42 2.78
C LEU A 477 -3.11 -3.16 3.85
N LEU A 478 -3.98 -4.09 3.46
CA LEU A 478 -4.71 -4.94 4.42
C LEU A 478 -3.76 -5.75 5.30
N SER A 479 -2.72 -6.33 4.70
CA SER A 479 -1.72 -7.11 5.44
C SER A 479 -0.93 -6.23 6.42
N LEU A 480 -0.57 -5.01 6.04
CA LEU A 480 0.09 -4.04 6.93
C LEU A 480 -0.80 -3.67 8.12
N ARG A 481 -2.10 -3.43 7.89
CA ARG A 481 -3.05 -3.09 8.96
C ARG A 481 -3.19 -4.22 9.97
N ASP A 482 -3.30 -5.45 9.47
CA ASP A 482 -3.45 -6.64 10.30
C ASP A 482 -2.17 -6.93 11.09
N GLU A 483 -1.02 -7.00 10.42
CA GLU A 483 0.26 -7.33 11.05
C GLU A 483 0.69 -6.30 12.11
N LEU A 484 0.38 -5.01 11.89
CA LEU A 484 0.77 -3.91 12.78
C LEU A 484 -0.35 -3.47 13.74
N GLY A 485 -1.54 -4.06 13.66
CA GLY A 485 -2.70 -3.66 14.45
C GLY A 485 -3.18 -2.22 14.22
N ARG A 486 -2.81 -1.60 13.09
CA ARG A 486 -3.12 -0.22 12.70
C ARG A 486 -4.24 -0.19 11.66
N GLN A 487 -5.48 -0.44 12.09
CA GLN A 487 -6.63 -0.54 11.17
C GLN A 487 -6.95 0.78 10.43
N ASP A 488 -6.52 1.92 10.98
CA ASP A 488 -6.65 3.27 10.41
C ASP A 488 -5.64 3.58 9.29
N TYR A 489 -4.59 2.77 9.15
CA TYR A 489 -3.49 3.10 8.25
C TYR A 489 -3.91 3.06 6.77
N GLY A 490 -3.88 4.21 6.11
CA GLY A 490 -4.31 4.34 4.72
C GLY A 490 -5.83 4.33 4.52
N GLU A 491 -6.63 4.55 5.57
CA GLU A 491 -8.11 4.66 5.51
C GLU A 491 -8.57 5.66 4.43
N GLY A 492 -7.84 6.79 4.28
CA GLY A 492 -8.11 7.79 3.23
C GLY A 492 -7.86 7.30 1.79
N THR A 493 -7.26 6.12 1.62
CA THR A 493 -7.02 5.45 0.34
C THR A 493 -7.80 4.15 0.20
N ASP A 494 -8.74 3.86 1.11
CA ASP A 494 -9.51 2.60 1.16
C ASP A 494 -10.28 2.27 -0.11
N TRP A 495 -10.59 3.27 -0.92
CA TRP A 495 -11.13 3.04 -2.26
C TRP A 495 -10.26 2.12 -3.11
N ASP A 496 -8.95 2.05 -2.88
CA ASP A 496 -8.04 1.11 -3.53
C ASP A 496 -8.42 -0.35 -3.18
N LEU A 497 -8.92 -0.62 -1.97
CA LEU A 497 -9.22 -1.96 -1.43
C LEU A 497 -10.48 -2.61 -2.01
N PHE A 498 -11.37 -1.80 -2.59
CA PHE A 498 -12.72 -2.21 -2.96
C PHE A 498 -12.97 -2.11 -4.48
N GLN A 499 -11.91 -2.00 -5.31
CA GLN A 499 -12.01 -1.87 -6.77
C GLN A 499 -12.02 -3.19 -7.53
#